data_AF-A0A958FM16-F1
#
_entry.id   AF-A0A958FM16-F1
#
_cell.length_a   1.000
_cell.length_b   1.000
_cell.length_c   1.000
_cell.angle_alpha   90.00
_cell.angle_beta   90.00
_cell.angle_gamma   90.00
#
_symmetry.space_group_name_H-M   'P 1'
#
loop_
_entity.id
_entity.type
_entity.pdbx_description
1 polymer ?
#
loop_
_entity_poly.entity_id
_entity_poly.type
_entity_poly.pdbx_seq_one_letter_code
_entity_poly.pdbx_strand_id
1 'polypeptide(L)'
;RGENPGSILFLLLRHITNLWKIRGFYQSGMRDEQKIREQLRIYPRQYQAYVKDLALWPLAQLNRAIELIDECDRALKSSQAKPEIVLDRLIVKLIDLN
;
A
#
# COMPACT_ATOMS: atom_id res chain seq x y z
N ARG A 1 -1.95 15.65 16.31
CA ARG A 1 -0.55 15.44 15.86
C ARG A 1 -0.52 15.73 14.36
N GLY A 2 0.28 16.71 13.94
CA GLY A 2 0.25 17.29 12.58
C GLY A 2 1.13 16.56 11.57
N GLU A 3 0.90 15.27 11.36
CA GLU A 3 1.51 14.58 10.22
C GLU A 3 0.93 15.13 8.92
N ASN A 4 1.80 15.36 7.92
CA ASN A 4 1.35 15.86 6.63
C ASN A 4 0.54 14.76 5.93
N PRO A 5 -0.68 15.06 5.44
CA PRO A 5 -1.51 14.12 4.69
C PRO A 5 -0.79 13.39 3.55
N GLY A 6 0.11 14.09 2.84
CA GLY A 6 0.94 13.49 1.80
C GLY A 6 1.92 12.45 2.32
N SER A 7 2.45 12.62 3.54
CA SER A 7 3.32 11.63 4.17
C SER A 7 2.56 10.36 4.54
N ILE A 8 1.33 10.49 5.06
CA ILE A 8 0.46 9.34 5.35
C ILE A 8 0.16 8.58 4.06
N LEU A 9 -0.22 9.30 2.99
CA LEU A 9 -0.51 8.71 1.69
C LEU A 9 0.72 7.97 1.12
N PHE A 10 1.91 8.56 1.23
CA PHE A 10 3.16 7.94 0.81
C PHE A 10 3.44 6.64 1.58
N LEU A 11 3.22 6.61 2.89
CA LEU A 11 3.41 5.41 3.72
C LEU A 11 2.42 4.31 3.33
N LEU A 12 1.15 4.65 3.07
CA LEU A 12 0.14 3.71 2.57
C LEU A 12 0.52 3.14 1.20
N LEU A 13 0.90 4.01 0.25
CA LEU A 13 1.35 3.59 -1.08
C LEU A 13 2.55 2.64 -0.97
N ARG A 14 3.53 2.97 -0.14
CA ARG A 14 4.70 2.12 0.08
C ARG A 14 4.30 0.75 0.64
N HIS A 15 3.36 0.70 1.60
CA HIS A 15 2.89 -0.55 2.16
C HIS A 15 2.21 -1.43 1.11
N ILE A 16 1.21 -0.88 0.40
CA ILE A 16 0.46 -1.61 -0.64
C ILE A 16 1.37 -2.07 -1.79
N THR A 17 2.29 -1.22 -2.24
CA THR A 17 3.22 -1.59 -3.32
C THR A 17 4.21 -2.68 -2.90
N ASN A 18 4.62 -2.75 -1.64
CA ASN A 18 5.44 -3.86 -1.14
C ASN A 18 4.66 -5.17 -1.14
N LEU A 19 3.41 -5.17 -0.68
CA LEU A 19 2.54 -6.35 -0.76
C LEU A 19 2.37 -6.82 -2.21
N TRP A 20 2.06 -5.88 -3.11
CA TRP A 20 1.91 -6.18 -4.54
C TRP A 20 3.18 -6.78 -5.15
N LYS A 21 4.36 -6.21 -4.88
CA LYS A 21 5.63 -6.74 -5.40
C LYS A 21 5.95 -8.13 -4.85
N ILE A 22 5.77 -8.36 -3.54
CA ILE A 22 6.03 -9.68 -2.94
C ILE A 22 5.09 -10.72 -3.55
N ARG A 23 3.80 -10.39 -3.71
CA ARG A 23 2.84 -11.26 -4.41
C ARG A 23 3.27 -11.53 -5.84
N GLY A 24 3.76 -10.53 -6.57
CA GLY A 24 4.29 -10.68 -7.93
C GLY A 24 5.46 -11.66 -8.01
N PHE A 25 6.42 -11.58 -7.08
CA PHE A 25 7.50 -12.58 -6.97
C PHE A 25 6.96 -13.98 -6.69
N TYR A 26 5.95 -14.10 -5.81
CA TYR A 26 5.33 -15.39 -5.55
C TYR A 26 4.58 -15.93 -6.78
N GLN A 27 3.94 -15.08 -7.56
CA GLN A 27 3.26 -15.49 -8.78
C GLN A 27 4.24 -15.89 -9.90
N SER A 28 5.44 -15.29 -9.96
CA SER A 28 6.49 -15.68 -10.91
C SER A 28 7.25 -16.95 -10.53
N GLY A 29 6.90 -17.60 -9.41
CA GLY A 29 7.56 -18.81 -8.91
C GLY A 29 8.79 -18.53 -8.03
N MET A 30 9.20 -17.27 -7.84
CA MET A 30 10.28 -16.94 -6.91
C MET A 30 9.80 -17.17 -5.46
N ARG A 31 10.52 -18.00 -4.72
CA ARG A 31 10.25 -18.31 -3.29
C ARG A 31 11.41 -18.04 -2.36
N ASP A 32 12.57 -17.65 -2.91
CA ASP A 32 13.75 -17.30 -2.13
C ASP A 32 13.54 -15.96 -1.41
N GLU A 33 13.20 -16.03 -0.13
CA GLU A 33 12.91 -14.86 0.70
C GLU A 33 14.10 -13.89 0.78
N GLN A 34 15.32 -14.40 0.80
CA GLN A 34 16.52 -13.57 0.89
C GLN A 34 16.65 -12.72 -0.37
N LYS A 35 16.53 -13.33 -1.55
CA LYS A 35 16.58 -12.61 -2.84
C LYS A 35 15.47 -11.57 -2.95
N ILE A 36 14.24 -11.93 -2.57
CA ILE A 36 13.11 -11.00 -2.61
C ILE A 36 13.37 -9.80 -1.69
N ARG A 37 13.87 -10.04 -0.48
CA ARG A 37 14.20 -8.98 0.49
C ARG A 37 15.30 -8.05 -0.01
N GLU A 38 16.35 -8.60 -0.62
CA GLU A 38 17.45 -7.83 -1.19
C GLU A 38 16.96 -6.95 -2.35
N GLN A 39 16.14 -7.50 -3.25
CA GLN A 39 15.56 -6.74 -4.36
C GLN A 39 14.63 -5.62 -3.89
N LEU A 40 13.84 -5.87 -2.85
CA LEU A 40 12.91 -4.88 -2.28
C LEU A 40 13.56 -3.95 -1.25
N ARG A 41 14.81 -4.22 -0.83
CA ARG A 41 15.51 -3.53 0.25
C ARG A 41 14.70 -3.48 1.55
N ILE A 42 14.09 -4.62 1.91
CA ILE A 42 13.23 -4.76 3.10
C ILE A 42 13.96 -5.56 4.19
N TYR A 43 13.98 -5.02 5.41
CA TYR A 43 14.55 -5.68 6.58
C TYR A 43 13.75 -6.96 6.95
N PRO A 44 14.39 -8.06 7.39
CA PRO A 44 13.72 -9.35 7.64
C PRO A 44 12.44 -9.25 8.45
N ARG A 45 12.45 -8.50 9.56
CA ARG A 45 11.27 -8.32 10.42
C ARG A 45 10.11 -7.67 9.68
N GLN A 46 10.39 -6.68 8.83
CA GLN A 46 9.37 -6.00 8.05
C GLN A 46 8.84 -6.89 6.91
N TYR A 47 9.72 -7.67 6.28
CA TYR A 47 9.30 -8.64 5.26
C TYR A 47 8.33 -9.67 5.83
N GLN A 48 8.64 -10.22 7.01
CA GLN A 48 7.78 -11.18 7.70
C GLN A 48 6.41 -10.58 8.06
N ALA A 49 6.33 -9.28 8.37
CA ALA A 49 5.03 -8.60 8.53
C ALA A 49 4.24 -8.57 7.21
N TYR A 50 4.87 -8.16 6.11
CA TYR A 50 4.23 -8.16 4.79
C TYR A 50 3.74 -9.56 4.38
N VAL A 51 4.54 -10.61 4.61
CA VAL A 51 4.16 -11.98 4.26
C VAL A 51 2.92 -12.44 5.04
N LYS A 52 2.79 -12.05 6.31
CA LYS A 52 1.57 -12.32 7.09
C LYS A 52 0.35 -11.58 6.52
N ASP A 53 0.55 -10.33 6.13
CA ASP A 53 -0.53 -9.48 5.60
C ASP A 53 -0.98 -9.93 4.20
N LEU A 54 -0.13 -10.59 3.41
CA LEU A 54 -0.47 -11.06 2.04
C LEU A 54 -1.74 -11.92 1.97
N ALA A 55 -2.04 -12.68 3.02
CA ALA A 55 -3.24 -13.50 3.09
C ALA A 55 -4.54 -12.68 3.09
N LEU A 56 -4.49 -11.47 3.66
CA LEU A 56 -5.62 -10.54 3.73
C LEU A 56 -5.78 -9.70 2.46
N TRP A 57 -4.77 -9.71 1.58
CA TRP A 57 -4.72 -8.85 0.40
C TRP A 57 -4.66 -9.65 -0.91
N PRO A 58 -5.79 -10.18 -1.42
CA PRO A 58 -5.91 -10.68 -2.78
C PRO A 58 -5.42 -9.67 -3.82
N LEU A 59 -4.97 -10.17 -4.97
CA LEU A 59 -4.44 -9.31 -6.04
C LEU A 59 -5.45 -8.24 -6.49
N ALA A 60 -6.74 -8.60 -6.58
CA ALA A 60 -7.80 -7.68 -6.97
C ALA A 60 -7.93 -6.51 -5.98
N GLN A 61 -7.86 -6.77 -4.67
CA GLN A 61 -7.90 -5.73 -3.64
C GLN A 61 -6.64 -4.85 -3.66
N LEU A 62 -5.46 -5.41 -3.90
CA LEU A 62 -4.22 -4.63 -4.03
C LEU A 62 -4.29 -3.66 -5.22
N ASN A 63 -4.77 -4.12 -6.38
CA ASN A 63 -4.97 -3.26 -7.55
C ASN A 63 -5.97 -2.14 -7.22
N ARG A 64 -7.10 -2.49 -6.60
CA ARG A 64 -8.11 -1.50 -6.24
C ARG A 64 -7.59 -0.49 -5.21
N ALA A 65 -6.81 -0.92 -4.23
CA ALA A 65 -6.19 -0.01 -3.26
C ALA A 65 -5.20 0.96 -3.92
N ILE A 66 -4.42 0.51 -4.92
CA ILE A 66 -3.53 1.39 -5.69
C ILE A 66 -4.33 2.46 -6.44
N GLU A 67 -5.43 2.08 -7.10
CA GLU A 67 -6.32 3.03 -7.78
C GLU A 67 -6.90 4.06 -6.82
N LEU A 68 -7.36 3.63 -5.63
CA LEU A 68 -7.90 4.53 -4.61
C LEU A 68 -6.85 5.51 -4.08
N ILE A 69 -5.62 5.04 -3.87
CA ILE A 69 -4.50 5.89 -3.44
C ILE A 69 -4.15 6.92 -4.52
N ASP A 70 -4.17 6.53 -5.79
CA ASP A 70 -3.94 7.40 -6.93
C ASP A 70 -5.07 8.45 -7.12
N GLU A 71 -6.34 8.04 -6.94
CA GLU A 71 -7.48 8.97 -6.85
C GLU A 71 -7.28 10.00 -5.71
N CYS A 72 -6.82 9.54 -4.54
CA CYS A 72 -6.56 10.39 -3.39
C CYS A 72 -5.40 11.37 -3.63
N ASP A 73 -4.29 10.93 -4.24
CA ASP A 73 -3.16 11.80 -4.57
C ASP A 73 -3.58 12.93 -5.52
N ARG A 74 -4.37 12.61 -6.56
CA ARG A 74 -4.97 13.62 -7.45
C ARG A 74 -5.86 14.58 -6.68
N ALA A 75 -6.73 14.07 -5.81
CA ALA A 75 -7.64 14.89 -5.03
C ALA A 75 -6.90 15.83 -4.07
N LEU A 76 -5.82 15.38 -3.42
CA LEU A 76 -4.99 16.24 -2.56
C LEU A 76 -4.34 17.39 -3.31
N LYS A 77 -4.04 17.20 -4.62
CA LYS A 77 -3.39 18.22 -5.46
C LYS A 77 -4.38 19.17 -6.14
N SER A 78 -5.62 18.75 -6.36
CA SER A 78 -6.57 19.47 -7.22
C SER A 78 -7.84 19.95 -6.51
N SER A 79 -8.17 19.38 -5.35
CA SER A 79 -9.39 19.70 -4.61
C SER A 79 -9.23 20.96 -3.76
N GLN A 80 -10.33 21.71 -3.61
CA GLN A 80 -10.44 22.76 -2.58
C GLN A 80 -10.82 22.20 -1.19
N ALA A 81 -11.10 20.90 -1.10
CA ALA A 81 -11.40 20.25 0.17
C ALA A 81 -10.17 20.22 1.08
N LYS A 82 -10.41 20.26 2.39
CA LYS A 82 -9.35 20.08 3.39
C LYS A 82 -8.67 18.71 3.18
N PRO A 83 -7.33 18.65 3.11
CA PRO A 83 -6.57 17.40 2.91
C PRO A 83 -6.97 16.25 3.84
N GLU A 84 -7.35 16.56 5.08
CA GLU A 84 -7.79 15.58 6.08
C GLU A 84 -9.07 14.87 5.63
N ILE A 85 -10.04 15.60 5.07
CA ILE A 85 -11.29 15.03 4.56
C ILE A 85 -11.02 14.10 3.37
N VAL A 86 -10.04 14.46 2.53
CA VAL A 86 -9.65 13.64 1.38
C VAL A 86 -9.05 12.32 1.86
N LEU A 87 -8.20 12.35 2.88
CA LEU A 87 -7.65 11.13 3.50
C LEU A 87 -8.71 10.31 4.22
N ASP A 88 -9.62 10.93 4.98
CA ASP A 88 -10.69 10.20 5.68
C ASP A 88 -11.54 9.39 4.69
N ARG A 89 -11.85 9.97 3.53
CA ARG A 89 -12.55 9.27 2.44
C ARG A 89 -11.74 8.10 1.89
N LEU A 90 -10.43 8.25 1.73
CA LEU A 90 -9.56 7.14 1.33
C LEU A 90 -9.63 6.00 2.36
N ILE A 91 -9.53 6.32 3.65
CA ILE A 91 -9.55 5.31 4.73
C ILE A 91 -10.85 4.52 4.70
N VAL A 92 -12.01 5.19 4.59
CA VAL A 92 -13.31 4.52 4.50
C VAL A 92 -13.33 3.56 3.30
N LYS A 93 -12.93 4.03 2.11
CA LYS A 93 -12.90 3.19 0.91
C LYS A 93 -11.93 2.00 1.04
N LEU A 94 -10.81 2.15 1.74
CA LEU A 94 -9.85 1.05 1.97
C LEU A 94 -10.37 0.02 2.97
N ILE A 95 -11.11 0.45 3.99
CA ILE A 95 -11.77 -0.45 4.94
C ILE A 95 -12.82 -1.30 4.21
N ASP A 96 -13.59 -0.68 3.31
CA ASP A 96 -14.62 -1.38 2.52
C ASP A 96 -14.05 -2.40 1.50
N LEU A 97 -12.72 -2.40 1.27
CA LEU A 97 -12.09 -3.41 0.40
C LEU A 97 -11.82 -4.74 1.11
N ASN A 98 -11.71 -4.74 2.44
CA ASN A 98 -11.15 -5.84 3.23
C ASN A 98 -12.25 -6.63 3.95
#